data_AF-A0A418B4C1-F1
#
_entry.id   AF-A0A418B4C1-F1
#
_cell.length_a   1.000
_cell.length_b   1.000
_cell.length_c   1.000
_cell.angle_alpha   90.00
_cell.angle_beta   90.00
_cell.angle_gamma   90.00
#
_symmetry.space_group_name_H-M   'P 1'
#
loop_
_entity.id
_entity.type
_entity.pdbx_description
1 polymer ?
#
loop_
_entity_poly.entity_id
_entity_poly.type
_entity_poly.pdbx_seq_one_letter_code
_entity_poly.pdbx_strand_id
1 'polypeptide(L)'
;MHGVVLGERMFEFAGECEFHDVSSDLRGKLDMEGNSSFLGRNHHDDIKGTITSPPTKKGGKPTVVAKIIGSWLKHFQVDDTVLWDMATSPVYLPVPVANPLPSDVRFRPDLIHLKKGDLDEAQKQKLLMEEDQRRDHRLRGHEECGGKDKRHSTR
;
A
#
# COMPACT_ATOMS: atom_id res chain seq x y z
N MET A 1 11.27 -3.57 6.16
CA MET A 1 12.46 -2.98 5.49
C MET A 1 13.71 -3.57 6.12
N HIS A 2 14.58 -4.17 5.32
CA HIS A 2 15.85 -4.76 5.74
C HIS A 2 17.03 -4.01 5.10
N GLY A 3 18.25 -4.27 5.57
CA GLY A 3 19.47 -3.67 4.99
C GLY A 3 19.67 -2.18 5.29
N VAL A 4 19.05 -1.65 6.35
CA VAL A 4 19.20 -0.24 6.72
C VAL A 4 20.60 0.06 7.28
N VAL A 5 21.14 -0.87 8.09
CA VAL A 5 22.45 -0.73 8.75
C VAL A 5 23.58 -1.44 8.00
N LEU A 6 23.31 -2.64 7.47
CA LEU A 6 24.29 -3.45 6.74
C LEU A 6 23.58 -4.26 5.66
N GLY A 7 24.17 -4.30 4.46
CA GLY A 7 23.63 -5.01 3.29
C GLY A 7 22.79 -4.13 2.37
N GLU A 8 22.21 -4.75 1.35
CA GLU A 8 21.34 -4.06 0.41
C GLU A 8 19.97 -3.79 1.02
N ARG A 9 19.42 -2.59 0.79
CA ARG A 9 18.10 -2.22 1.28
C ARG A 9 17.03 -3.00 0.53
N MET A 10 16.23 -3.75 1.28
CA MET A 10 15.10 -4.49 0.73
C MET A 10 13.78 -4.07 1.38
N PHE A 11 12.74 -4.01 0.54
CA PHE A 11 11.37 -3.80 0.97
C PHE A 11 10.65 -5.15 1.01
N GLU A 12 9.85 -5.35 2.05
CA GLU A 12 9.07 -6.57 2.27
C GLU A 12 7.70 -6.13 2.79
N PHE A 13 6.64 -6.75 2.26
CA PHE A 13 5.33 -6.69 2.90
C PHE A 13 5.34 -7.64 4.10
N ALA A 14 4.70 -7.21 5.19
CA ALA A 14 4.61 -7.98 6.43
C ALA A 14 3.20 -7.86 7.01
N GLY A 15 2.84 -8.78 7.89
CA GLY A 15 1.50 -8.85 8.48
C GLY A 15 0.43 -9.36 7.52
N GLU A 16 -0.81 -8.95 7.78
CA GLU A 16 -2.00 -9.53 7.15
C GLU A 16 -2.69 -8.51 6.23
N CYS A 17 -3.11 -8.98 5.06
CA CYS A 17 -3.96 -8.24 4.14
C CYS A 17 -5.34 -8.89 4.09
N GLU A 18 -6.39 -8.08 4.20
CA GLU A 18 -7.78 -8.55 4.19
C GLU A 18 -8.55 -7.91 3.03
N PHE A 19 -9.46 -8.68 2.43
CA PHE A 19 -10.37 -8.18 1.41
C PHE A 19 -11.77 -8.74 1.62
N HIS A 20 -12.77 -7.97 1.17
CA HIS A 20 -14.19 -8.33 1.27
C HIS A 20 -14.86 -8.10 -0.08
N ASP A 21 -15.34 -9.18 -0.68
CA ASP A 21 -16.30 -9.10 -1.77
C ASP A 21 -17.69 -8.88 -1.18
N VAL A 22 -18.18 -7.65 -1.29
CA VAL A 22 -19.49 -7.25 -0.79
C VAL A 22 -20.64 -7.95 -1.53
N SER A 23 -20.44 -8.30 -2.81
CA SER A 23 -21.50 -8.87 -3.64
C SER A 23 -21.82 -10.32 -3.30
N SER A 24 -20.78 -11.10 -2.98
CA SER A 24 -20.89 -12.52 -2.60
C SER A 24 -20.69 -12.76 -1.11
N ASP A 25 -20.47 -11.70 -0.32
CA ASP A 25 -20.07 -11.71 1.09
C ASP A 25 -18.86 -12.60 1.40
N LEU A 26 -17.94 -12.76 0.44
CA LEU A 26 -16.73 -13.56 0.63
C LEU A 26 -15.63 -12.71 1.26
N ARG A 27 -14.91 -13.29 2.23
CA ARG A 27 -13.82 -12.61 2.93
C ARG A 27 -12.53 -13.36 2.72
N GLY A 28 -11.52 -12.64 2.24
CA GLY A 28 -10.18 -13.17 2.06
C GLY A 28 -9.20 -12.60 3.09
N LYS A 29 -8.27 -13.45 3.49
CA LYS A 29 -7.17 -13.10 4.39
C LYS A 29 -5.87 -13.67 3.87
N LEU A 30 -4.85 -12.83 3.76
CA LEU A 30 -3.52 -13.12 3.24
C LEU A 30 -2.48 -12.81 4.32
N ASP A 31 -1.64 -13.79 4.64
CA ASP A 31 -0.38 -13.63 5.36
C ASP A 31 0.73 -13.30 4.36
N MET A 32 1.30 -12.11 4.50
CA MET A 32 2.35 -11.56 3.62
C MET A 32 3.76 -12.01 4.01
N GLU A 33 3.91 -12.73 5.12
CA GLU A 33 5.18 -13.34 5.55
C GLU A 33 5.28 -14.80 5.08
N GLY A 34 4.22 -15.32 4.46
CA GLY A 34 4.18 -16.64 3.86
C GLY A 34 4.47 -17.75 4.86
N ASN A 35 4.21 -17.55 6.16
CA ASN A 35 4.82 -18.35 7.22
C ASN A 35 4.43 -19.84 7.09
N SER A 36 5.37 -20.70 6.67
CA SER A 36 5.26 -22.14 6.82
C SER A 36 5.75 -22.59 8.21
N SER A 37 5.00 -23.51 8.80
CA SER A 37 5.40 -24.20 10.03
C SER A 37 6.75 -24.93 9.86
N PHE A 38 7.69 -24.62 10.76
CA PHE A 38 8.89 -25.35 11.26
C PHE A 38 9.87 -26.08 10.32
N LEU A 39 9.57 -26.34 9.04
CA LEU A 39 10.44 -27.10 8.12
C LEU A 39 10.49 -26.56 6.68
N GLY A 40 9.70 -25.55 6.32
CA GLY A 40 9.71 -24.95 4.98
C GLY A 40 10.68 -23.77 4.88
N ARG A 41 11.41 -23.66 3.75
CA ARG A 41 12.08 -22.42 3.37
C ARG A 41 11.02 -21.49 2.78
N ASN A 42 10.69 -20.40 3.47
CA ASN A 42 9.89 -19.33 2.87
C ASN A 42 10.83 -18.34 2.20
N HIS A 43 10.36 -17.77 1.09
CA HIS A 43 10.95 -16.57 0.51
C HIS A 43 10.25 -15.32 1.04
N HIS A 44 10.96 -14.19 1.03
CA HIS A 44 10.45 -12.89 1.51
C HIS A 44 9.28 -12.35 0.67
N ASP A 45 9.01 -12.97 -0.48
CA ASP A 45 7.92 -12.63 -1.37
C ASP A 45 6.71 -13.57 -1.29
N ASP A 46 6.76 -14.61 -0.45
CA ASP A 46 5.69 -15.60 -0.37
C ASP A 46 4.41 -15.03 0.27
N ILE A 47 3.25 -15.41 -0.28
CA ILE A 47 1.93 -15.12 0.27
C ILE A 47 1.19 -16.43 0.52
N LYS A 48 0.47 -16.50 1.64
CA LYS A 48 -0.48 -17.58 1.92
C LYS A 48 -1.79 -17.01 2.43
N GLY A 49 -2.91 -17.67 2.18
CA GLY A 49 -4.19 -17.15 2.63
C GLY A 49 -5.35 -18.09 2.42
N THR A 50 -6.53 -17.59 2.78
CA THR A 50 -7.79 -18.31 2.58
C THR A 50 -8.90 -17.34 2.21
N ILE A 51 -9.86 -17.85 1.43
CA ILE A 51 -11.15 -17.22 1.19
C ILE A 51 -12.18 -17.96 2.02
N THR A 52 -13.04 -17.22 2.71
CA THR A 52 -14.06 -17.76 3.59
C THR A 52 -15.44 -17.24 3.21
N SER A 53 -16.43 -18.10 3.32
CA SER A 53 -17.84 -17.73 3.26
C SER A 53 -18.39 -17.48 4.66
N PRO A 54 -19.41 -16.62 4.80
CA PRO A 54 -20.06 -16.37 6.07
C PRO A 54 -20.74 -17.66 6.58
N PRO A 55 -20.96 -17.77 7.89
CA PRO A 55 -21.66 -18.91 8.45
C PRO A 55 -23.13 -18.95 7.97
N THR A 56 -23.60 -20.14 7.59
CA THR A 56 -24.99 -20.36 7.16
C THR A 56 -26.00 -20.34 8.31
N LYS A 57 -25.52 -20.47 9.56
CA LYS A 57 -26.33 -20.44 10.78
C LYS A 57 -25.81 -19.37 11.72
N LYS A 58 -26.72 -18.72 12.46
CA LYS A 58 -26.38 -17.73 13.48
C LYS A 58 -25.46 -18.34 14.53
N GLY A 59 -24.28 -17.75 14.73
CA GLY A 59 -23.24 -18.25 15.64
C GLY A 59 -22.33 -19.35 15.07
N GLY A 60 -22.49 -19.72 13.79
CA GLY A 60 -21.59 -20.63 13.10
C GLY A 60 -20.22 -20.01 12.81
N LYS A 61 -19.24 -20.85 12.47
CA LYS A 61 -17.92 -20.40 12.01
C LYS A 61 -17.92 -20.15 10.50
N PRO A 62 -17.15 -19.17 10.00
CA PRO A 62 -16.88 -19.04 8.57
C PRO A 62 -16.31 -20.34 8.00
N THR A 63 -16.69 -20.66 6.77
CA THR A 63 -16.21 -21.86 6.08
C THR A 63 -15.14 -21.46 5.08
N VAL A 64 -13.99 -22.13 5.10
CA VAL A 64 -12.95 -21.93 4.09
C VAL A 64 -13.45 -22.51 2.77
N VAL A 65 -13.55 -21.67 1.74
CA VAL A 65 -14.01 -22.04 0.40
C VAL A 65 -12.87 -22.18 -0.60
N ALA A 66 -11.74 -21.51 -0.35
CA ALA A 66 -10.55 -21.62 -1.18
C ALA A 66 -9.29 -21.29 -0.39
N LYS A 67 -8.14 -21.83 -0.82
CA LYS A 67 -6.81 -21.49 -0.32
C LYS A 67 -6.07 -20.62 -1.33
N ILE A 68 -5.25 -19.72 -0.81
CA ILE A 68 -4.43 -18.82 -1.60
C ILE A 68 -2.97 -19.15 -1.31
N ILE A 69 -2.17 -19.31 -2.35
CA ILE A 69 -0.73 -19.46 -2.27
C ILE A 69 -0.06 -18.66 -3.40
N GLY A 70 1.16 -18.22 -3.20
CA GLY A 70 1.95 -17.64 -4.28
C GLY A 70 3.08 -16.76 -3.78
N SER A 71 3.50 -15.84 -4.65
CA SER A 71 4.42 -14.76 -4.30
C SER A 71 3.96 -13.45 -4.92
N TRP A 72 4.02 -12.35 -4.16
CA TRP A 72 3.57 -11.03 -4.65
C TRP A 72 4.45 -10.47 -5.76
N LEU A 73 5.62 -11.08 -6.00
CA LEU A 73 6.52 -10.73 -7.10
C LEU A 73 6.44 -11.70 -8.28
N LYS A 74 5.74 -12.83 -8.18
CA LYS A 74 5.79 -13.88 -9.21
C LYS A 74 4.42 -14.31 -9.70
N HIS A 75 3.59 -14.84 -8.81
CA HIS A 75 2.31 -15.41 -9.19
C HIS A 75 1.35 -15.46 -8.00
N PHE A 76 0.07 -15.50 -8.30
CA PHE A 76 -1.00 -15.60 -7.31
C PHE A 76 -1.95 -16.72 -7.74
N GLN A 77 -2.08 -17.72 -6.88
CA GLN A 77 -2.85 -18.93 -7.14
C GLN A 77 -3.93 -19.13 -6.08
N VAL A 78 -5.11 -19.53 -6.53
CA VAL A 78 -6.25 -19.90 -5.69
C VAL A 78 -6.62 -21.35 -5.99
N ASP A 79 -6.53 -22.20 -4.98
CA ASP A 79 -6.58 -23.66 -5.08
C ASP A 79 -5.65 -24.16 -6.20
N ASP A 80 -6.21 -24.71 -7.29
CA ASP A 80 -5.43 -25.25 -8.42
C ASP A 80 -5.36 -24.28 -9.62
N THR A 81 -5.84 -23.05 -9.48
CA THR A 81 -5.92 -22.06 -10.58
C THR A 81 -5.00 -20.87 -10.33
N VAL A 82 -4.07 -20.62 -11.26
CA VAL A 82 -3.24 -19.41 -11.27
C VAL A 82 -4.08 -18.25 -11.81
N LEU A 83 -4.38 -17.26 -10.95
CA LEU A 83 -5.18 -16.09 -11.32
C LEU A 83 -4.34 -14.95 -11.88
N TRP A 84 -3.08 -14.87 -11.44
CA TRP A 84 -2.13 -13.86 -11.90
C TRP A 84 -0.72 -14.43 -11.94
N ASP A 85 0.03 -14.06 -12.97
CA ASP A 85 1.43 -14.43 -13.15
C ASP A 85 2.17 -13.27 -13.81
N MET A 86 3.24 -12.80 -13.17
CA MET A 86 4.06 -11.69 -13.63
C MET A 86 4.68 -11.96 -15.00
N ALA A 87 5.04 -13.21 -15.33
CA ALA A 87 5.69 -13.55 -16.59
C ALA A 87 4.76 -13.38 -17.81
N THR A 88 3.45 -13.45 -17.59
CA THR A 88 2.44 -13.36 -18.67
C THR A 88 1.59 -12.10 -18.59
N SER A 89 1.55 -11.44 -17.43
CA SER A 89 0.75 -10.23 -17.24
C SER A 89 1.38 -9.02 -17.94
N PRO A 90 0.61 -8.26 -18.74
CA PRO A 90 1.13 -7.08 -19.42
C PRO A 90 1.48 -5.97 -18.42
N VAL A 91 2.62 -5.32 -18.65
CA VAL A 91 3.00 -4.11 -17.91
C VAL A 91 2.39 -2.89 -18.58
N TYR A 92 1.57 -2.15 -17.85
CA TYR A 92 0.99 -0.90 -18.33
C TYR A 92 1.89 0.28 -17.98
N LEU A 93 2.45 0.92 -18.99
CA LEU A 93 3.27 2.12 -18.80
C LEU A 93 2.39 3.38 -18.82
N PRO A 94 2.72 4.40 -18.00
CA PRO A 94 2.01 5.67 -18.03
C PRO A 94 2.11 6.36 -19.41
N VAL A 95 0.97 6.81 -19.94
CA VAL A 95 0.90 7.57 -21.20
C VAL A 95 1.02 9.06 -20.90
N PRO A 96 1.79 9.85 -21.69
CA PRO A 96 1.82 11.30 -21.54
C PRO A 96 0.42 11.91 -21.71
N VAL A 97 0.11 12.90 -20.88
CA VAL A 97 -1.15 13.65 -20.95
C VAL A 97 -0.84 15.13 -21.16
N ALA A 98 -1.69 15.83 -21.92
CA ALA A 98 -1.45 17.23 -22.26
C ALA A 98 -1.46 18.16 -21.03
N ASN A 99 -2.38 17.89 -20.08
CA ASN A 99 -2.55 18.66 -18.85
C ASN A 99 -2.42 17.71 -17.65
N PRO A 100 -1.20 17.41 -17.18
CA PRO A 100 -1.00 16.51 -16.04
C PRO A 100 -1.52 17.14 -14.75
N LEU A 101 -1.94 16.28 -13.82
CA LEU A 101 -2.29 16.74 -12.48
C LEU A 101 -1.06 17.30 -11.76
N PRO A 102 -1.20 18.30 -10.88
CA PRO A 102 -0.08 18.80 -10.07
C PRO A 102 0.57 17.73 -9.19
N SER A 103 -0.17 16.67 -8.86
CA SER A 103 0.32 15.51 -8.11
C SER A 103 1.03 14.46 -8.97
N ASP A 104 1.07 14.64 -10.30
CA ASP A 104 1.74 13.70 -11.21
C ASP A 104 3.25 13.73 -10.97
N VAL A 105 3.76 12.62 -10.43
CA VAL A 105 5.17 12.47 -10.06
C VAL A 105 6.14 12.63 -11.24
N ARG A 106 5.67 12.45 -12.48
CA ARG A 106 6.52 12.59 -13.68
C ARG A 106 6.93 14.04 -13.93
N PHE A 107 6.12 14.99 -13.47
CA PHE A 107 6.32 16.42 -13.71
C PHE A 107 6.76 17.18 -12.46
N ARG A 108 6.97 16.46 -11.35
CA ARG A 108 7.50 17.02 -10.10
C ARG A 108 8.93 17.56 -10.32
N PRO A 109 9.18 18.86 -10.14
CA PRO A 109 10.48 19.47 -10.42
C PRO A 109 11.62 18.82 -9.63
N ASP A 110 11.40 18.51 -8.36
CA ASP A 110 12.38 17.85 -7.50
C ASP A 110 12.82 16.48 -8.05
N LEU A 111 11.87 15.68 -8.55
CA LEU A 111 12.17 14.39 -9.18
C LEU A 111 12.88 14.53 -10.54
N ILE A 112 12.57 15.59 -11.30
CA ILE A 112 13.25 15.89 -12.57
C ILE A 112 14.73 16.23 -12.33
N HIS A 113 15.05 17.06 -11.32
CA HIS A 113 16.42 17.39 -10.95
C HIS A 113 17.15 16.19 -10.33
N LEU A 114 16.47 15.41 -9.48
CA LEU A 114 17.02 14.17 -8.92
C LEU A 114 17.44 13.19 -10.01
N LYS A 115 16.61 13.00 -11.04
CA LYS A 115 16.92 12.12 -12.18
C LYS A 115 18.14 12.59 -12.98
N LYS A 116 18.45 13.89 -12.97
CA LYS A 116 19.64 14.48 -13.61
C LYS A 116 20.90 14.41 -12.73
N GLY A 117 20.77 13.97 -11.47
CA GLY A 117 21.86 13.94 -10.49
C GLY A 117 22.13 15.28 -9.80
N ASP A 118 21.28 16.28 -10.03
CA ASP A 118 21.40 17.61 -9.42
C ASP A 118 20.72 17.63 -8.05
N LEU A 119 21.44 17.15 -7.04
CA LEU A 119 20.91 16.94 -5.69
C LEU A 119 20.55 18.25 -4.98
N ASP A 120 21.30 19.32 -5.22
CA ASP A 120 21.09 20.61 -4.56
C ASP A 120 19.79 21.26 -5.06
N GLU A 121 19.59 21.32 -6.38
CA GLU A 121 18.35 21.88 -6.93
C GLU A 121 17.16 20.95 -6.65
N ALA A 122 17.34 19.62 -6.67
CA ALA A 122 16.29 18.69 -6.27
C ALA A 122 15.81 18.96 -4.84
N GLN A 123 16.74 19.14 -3.89
CA GLN A 123 16.42 19.43 -2.50
C GLN A 123 15.71 20.79 -2.35
N LYS A 124 16.17 21.81 -3.07
CA LYS A 124 15.54 23.13 -3.07
C LYS A 124 14.10 23.09 -3.59
N GLN A 125 13.87 22.42 -4.72
CA GLN A 125 12.52 22.27 -5.29
C GLN A 125 11.59 21.49 -4.36
N LYS A 126 12.10 20.45 -3.67
CA LYS A 126 11.36 19.70 -2.65
C LYS A 126 10.91 20.62 -1.50
N LEU A 127 11.81 21.45 -0.98
CA LEU A 127 11.49 22.37 0.12
C LEU A 127 10.43 23.41 -0.26
N LEU A 128 10.50 23.96 -1.48
CA LEU A 128 9.50 24.89 -2.00
C LEU A 128 8.11 24.25 -2.04
N MET A 129 8.02 23.04 -2.62
CA MET A 129 6.77 22.30 -2.71
C MET A 129 6.19 21.96 -1.33
N GLU A 130 7.03 21.52 -0.37
CA GLU A 130 6.57 21.22 0.98
C GLU A 130 6.08 22.47 1.72
N GLU A 131 6.71 23.64 1.56
CA GLU A 131 6.24 24.88 2.20
C GLU A 131 4.92 25.36 1.60
N ASP A 132 4.74 25.20 0.29
CA ASP A 132 3.45 25.48 -0.36
C ASP A 132 2.35 24.57 0.18
N GLN A 133 2.62 23.27 0.34
CA GLN A 133 1.69 22.31 0.94
C GLN A 133 1.38 22.63 2.42
N ARG A 134 2.39 23.02 3.21
CA ARG A 134 2.19 23.45 4.60
C ARG A 134 1.34 24.72 4.67
N ARG A 135 1.56 25.68 3.77
CA ARG A 135 0.76 26.91 3.68
C ARG A 135 -0.68 26.61 3.32
N ASP A 136 -0.93 25.77 2.32
CA ASP A 136 -2.27 25.34 1.93
C ASP A 136 -3.00 24.61 3.08
N HIS A 137 -2.29 23.71 3.78
CA HIS A 137 -2.80 23.02 4.96
C HIS A 137 -3.25 23.99 6.07
N ARG A 138 -2.46 25.05 6.36
CA ARG A 138 -2.83 26.11 7.31
C ARG A 138 -4.09 26.85 6.86
N LEU A 139 -4.18 27.20 5.57
CA LEU A 139 -5.33 27.93 5.02
C LEU A 139 -6.64 27.13 5.05
N ARG A 140 -6.57 25.80 4.95
CA ARG A 140 -7.74 24.91 5.03
C ARG A 140 -8.25 24.68 6.46
N GLY A 141 -7.63 25.28 7.48
CA GLY A 141 -8.06 25.14 8.86
C GLY A 141 -7.80 23.75 9.44
N HIS A 142 -6.88 22.98 8.85
CA HIS A 142 -6.36 21.74 9.45
C HIS A 142 -5.34 22.02 10.58
N GLU A 143 -5.27 23.25 11.09
CA GLU A 143 -4.65 23.45 12.40
C GLU A 143 -5.45 22.62 13.40
N GLU A 144 -4.75 21.77 14.16
CA GLU A 144 -5.34 20.98 15.24
C GLU A 144 -6.32 21.86 16.02
N CYS A 145 -7.50 21.32 16.32
CA CYS A 145 -8.43 21.88 17.31
C CYS A 145 -7.72 22.00 18.68
N GLY A 146 -6.84 22.98 18.84
CA GLY A 146 -6.42 23.60 20.08
C GLY A 146 -7.22 24.89 20.31
N GLY A 147 -8.44 24.95 19.77
CA GLY A 147 -9.40 26.02 20.02
C GLY A 147 -9.69 26.05 21.51
N LYS A 148 -9.02 26.96 22.22
CA LYS A 148 -9.38 27.34 23.59
C LYS A 148 -10.84 27.77 23.59
N ASP A 149 -11.70 26.91 24.12
CA ASP A 149 -13.06 27.25 24.54
C ASP A 149 -13.00 28.45 25.48
N LYS A 150 -13.17 29.67 24.94
CA LYS A 150 -13.50 30.83 25.74
C LYS A 150 -14.95 30.67 26.17
N ARG A 151 -15.18 29.92 27.24
CA ARG A 151 -16.48 29.93 27.94
C ARG A 151 -16.78 31.37 28.34
N HIS A 152 -17.73 32.00 27.65
CA HIS A 152 -18.37 33.21 28.14
C HIS A 152 -19.14 32.84 29.40
N SER A 153 -18.59 33.21 30.56
CA SER A 153 -19.33 33.21 31.82
C SER A 153 -20.17 34.47 31.85
N THR A 154 -21.41 34.38 31.39
CA THR A 154 -22.44 35.39 31.65
C THR A 154 -22.76 35.38 33.14
N ARG A 155 -22.67 36.55 33.79
CA ARG A 155 -23.35 36.82 35.06
C ARG A 155 -23.99 38.19 34.97
#